data_AF-A0A3M1XWD2-F1
#
_entry.id   AF-A0A3M1XWD2-F1
#
_cell.length_a   1.000
_cell.length_b   1.000
_cell.length_c   1.000
_cell.angle_alpha   90.00
_cell.angle_beta   90.00
_cell.angle_gamma   90.00
#
_symmetry.space_group_name_H-M   'P 1'
#
loop_
_entity.id
_entity.type
_entity.pdbx_description
1 polymer ?
#
loop_
_entity_poly.entity_id
_entity_poly.type
_entity_poly.pdbx_seq_one_letter_code
_entity_poly.pdbx_strand_id
1 'polypeptide(L)'
;ADEVGILMIDIAGKYPITAAVIQEGKITWMLEQGADAQTRFPIGTLNELFIVIAVLQRIRAGELDLHAEGITPHHSVTLHHLMTHTSGYGAARSWRALLFKQQTPLKQHHPAGGKWCYSKDNIALLRDMLPPDYLQNRVFKPLGMHATTETESTLEDMLKLVGELLAPGRVMTETDVMMMTTPHFQLHAALPAMGYGFRLEDGVAWITSKTGGLWIAPEQKTAIVALARGAFSGACRAAMRRLISAPSYEIVGDAPALRGGYYAPSPELLMNLPIWLSYGGGLTVGRQGTLNGQIDPMHKIKLTPTTQTNVFLLPNGSRVVIDDERVLIGLYELHRRPWLHSLGGKLSIFTLLVFVIFLIFLLAIFNF
;
A
#
# COMPACT_ATOMS: atom_id res chain seq x y z
N ALA A 1 -9.51 -15.46 19.70
CA ALA A 1 -8.11 -15.56 19.24
C ALA A 1 -7.95 -16.72 18.24
N ASP A 2 -8.46 -17.91 18.56
CA ASP A 2 -8.22 -19.14 17.77
C ASP A 2 -8.65 -19.06 16.29
N GLU A 3 -9.85 -18.53 15.99
CA GLU A 3 -10.29 -18.37 14.59
C GLU A 3 -9.50 -17.31 13.81
N VAL A 4 -8.99 -16.27 14.49
CA VAL A 4 -8.11 -15.26 13.88
C VAL A 4 -6.74 -15.86 13.59
N GLY A 5 -6.23 -16.68 14.50
CA GLY A 5 -5.00 -17.45 14.30
C GLY A 5 -5.10 -18.38 13.09
N ILE A 6 -6.23 -19.08 12.94
CA ILE A 6 -6.47 -19.96 11.78
C ILE A 6 -6.45 -19.17 10.46
N LEU A 7 -7.12 -18.01 10.39
CA LEU A 7 -7.14 -17.15 9.19
C LEU A 7 -5.73 -16.66 8.80
N MET A 8 -4.89 -16.37 9.80
CA MET A 8 -3.52 -15.90 9.59
C MET A 8 -2.56 -17.03 9.17
N ILE A 9 -2.73 -18.22 9.74
CA ILE A 9 -1.92 -19.41 9.42
C ILE A 9 -2.16 -19.89 7.99
N ASP A 10 -3.42 -19.88 7.53
CA ASP A 10 -3.77 -20.37 6.18
C ASP A 10 -3.16 -19.50 5.05
N ILE A 11 -2.82 -18.25 5.36
CA ILE A 11 -2.26 -17.26 4.42
C ILE A 11 -0.72 -17.19 4.53
N ALA A 12 -0.14 -17.59 5.66
CA ALA A 12 1.30 -17.55 5.93
C ALA A 12 2.15 -18.41 4.97
N GLY A 13 1.59 -19.46 4.35
CA GLY A 13 2.24 -20.19 3.27
C GLY A 13 3.66 -20.68 3.59
N LYS A 14 4.58 -20.63 2.62
CA LYS A 14 5.99 -21.08 2.71
C LYS A 14 6.99 -20.01 3.17
N TYR A 15 6.54 -18.81 3.53
CA TYR A 15 7.42 -17.67 3.74
C TYR A 15 7.64 -17.39 5.23
N PRO A 16 8.83 -16.89 5.62
CA PRO A 16 9.06 -16.38 6.97
C PRO A 16 8.04 -15.29 7.32
N ILE A 17 7.29 -15.49 8.40
CA ILE A 17 6.33 -14.55 8.98
C ILE A 17 6.43 -14.55 10.49
N THR A 18 6.28 -13.36 11.07
CA THR A 18 6.04 -13.17 12.49
C THR A 18 4.89 -12.17 12.66
N ALA A 19 3.97 -12.44 13.58
CA ALA A 19 2.80 -11.60 13.79
C ALA A 19 2.31 -11.67 15.24
N ALA A 20 1.61 -10.63 15.68
CA ALA A 20 0.98 -10.57 16.98
C ALA A 20 -0.39 -9.90 16.91
N VAL A 21 -1.32 -10.41 17.72
CA VAL A 21 -2.62 -9.79 18.00
C VAL A 21 -2.60 -9.28 19.42
N ILE A 22 -3.00 -8.03 19.58
CA ILE A 22 -3.11 -7.34 20.86
C ILE A 22 -4.58 -7.04 21.09
N GLN A 23 -5.11 -7.39 22.26
CA GLN A 23 -6.45 -7.01 22.72
C GLN A 23 -6.34 -6.49 24.15
N GLU A 24 -7.04 -5.40 24.44
CA GLU A 24 -6.99 -4.73 25.75
C GLU A 24 -5.54 -4.42 26.20
N GLY A 25 -4.67 -4.09 25.25
CA GLY A 25 -3.25 -3.81 25.49
C GLY A 25 -2.37 -5.02 25.83
N LYS A 26 -2.88 -6.25 25.72
CA LYS A 26 -2.13 -7.49 25.96
C LYS A 26 -2.00 -8.31 24.69
N ILE A 27 -0.85 -8.96 24.50
CA ILE A 27 -0.67 -9.92 23.41
C ILE A 27 -1.53 -11.14 23.71
N THR A 28 -2.56 -11.38 22.90
CA THR A 28 -3.48 -12.53 23.04
C THR A 28 -3.14 -13.66 22.09
N TRP A 29 -2.35 -13.38 21.05
CA TRP A 29 -1.90 -14.38 20.10
C TRP A 29 -0.62 -13.93 19.40
N MET A 30 0.24 -14.88 19.06
CA MET A 30 1.49 -14.65 18.34
C MET A 30 1.74 -15.80 17.36
N LEU A 31 2.33 -15.49 16.21
CA LEU A 31 2.77 -16.44 15.20
C LEU A 31 4.25 -16.22 14.92
N GLU A 32 4.98 -17.32 14.89
CA GLU A 32 6.39 -17.39 14.49
C GLU A 32 6.54 -18.58 13.56
N GLN A 33 6.65 -18.31 12.25
CA GLN A 33 6.76 -19.34 11.24
C GLN A 33 7.92 -19.00 10.31
N GLY A 34 9.03 -19.73 10.47
CA GLY A 34 10.26 -19.47 9.71
C GLY A 34 10.95 -18.14 10.06
N ALA A 35 10.43 -17.41 11.05
CA ALA A 35 10.98 -16.19 11.65
C ALA A 35 10.44 -16.08 13.09
N ASP A 36 11.26 -15.53 13.98
CA ASP A 36 10.92 -15.22 15.37
C ASP A 36 10.70 -13.72 15.57
N ALA A 37 10.33 -13.32 16.78
CA ALA A 37 10.07 -11.93 17.12
C ALA A 37 11.29 -10.98 16.96
N GLN A 38 12.51 -11.53 16.91
CA GLN A 38 13.78 -10.78 16.77
C GLN A 38 14.28 -10.74 15.32
N THR A 39 13.66 -11.51 14.43
CA THR A 39 14.00 -11.54 13.01
C THR A 39 13.72 -10.17 12.39
N ARG A 40 14.72 -9.63 11.67
CA ARG A 40 14.62 -8.34 10.98
C ARG A 40 13.89 -8.46 9.65
N PHE A 41 12.94 -7.57 9.44
CA PHE A 41 12.20 -7.42 8.19
C PHE A 41 12.35 -6.00 7.65
N PRO A 42 12.43 -5.84 6.31
CA PRO A 42 12.21 -4.55 5.69
C PRO A 42 10.84 -4.00 6.09
N ILE A 43 10.76 -2.73 6.46
CA ILE A 43 9.50 -2.12 6.93
C ILE A 43 8.80 -1.28 5.87
N GLY A 44 9.56 -0.80 4.86
CA GLY A 44 9.02 -0.05 3.72
C GLY A 44 8.14 1.12 4.17
N THR A 45 6.91 1.17 3.69
CA THR A 45 5.91 2.20 4.04
C THR A 45 5.68 2.36 5.54
N LEU A 46 5.91 1.34 6.37
CA LEU A 46 5.73 1.48 7.83
C LEU A 46 6.65 2.54 8.44
N ASN A 47 7.79 2.86 7.79
CA ASN A 47 8.69 3.95 8.21
C ASN A 47 8.00 5.33 8.21
N GLU A 48 6.92 5.49 7.42
CA GLU A 48 6.13 6.73 7.38
C GLU A 48 5.58 7.09 8.77
N LEU A 49 5.23 6.10 9.59
CA LEU A 49 4.75 6.35 10.95
C LEU A 49 5.82 7.02 11.82
N PHE A 50 7.08 6.59 11.74
CA PHE A 50 8.14 7.19 12.53
C PHE A 50 8.45 8.62 12.11
N ILE A 51 8.39 8.90 10.81
CA ILE A 51 8.54 10.25 10.26
C ILE A 51 7.39 11.15 10.73
N VAL A 52 6.15 10.67 10.65
CA VAL A 52 4.97 11.41 11.14
C VAL A 52 5.07 11.68 12.63
N ILE A 53 5.45 10.69 13.44
CA ILE A 53 5.64 10.88 14.90
C ILE A 53 6.68 11.96 15.16
N ALA A 54 7.82 11.92 14.47
CA ALA A 54 8.85 12.94 14.61
C ALA A 54 8.36 14.33 14.21
N VAL A 55 7.61 14.46 13.12
CA VAL A 55 7.00 15.73 12.70
C VAL A 55 6.01 16.24 13.76
N LEU A 56 5.15 15.39 14.31
CA LEU A 56 4.21 15.77 15.37
C LEU A 56 4.93 16.23 16.64
N GLN A 57 6.04 15.61 17.02
CA GLN A 57 6.88 16.07 18.13
C GLN A 57 7.39 17.50 17.90
N ARG A 58 7.83 17.81 16.67
CA ARG A 58 8.33 19.14 16.32
C ARG A 58 7.22 20.19 16.23
N ILE A 59 6.03 19.80 15.74
CA ILE A 59 4.83 20.66 15.81
C ILE A 59 4.49 20.99 17.27
N ARG A 60 4.46 19.98 18.14
CA ARG A 60 4.18 20.17 19.57
C ARG A 60 5.22 21.05 20.26
N ALA A 61 6.48 20.97 19.83
CA ALA A 61 7.55 21.84 20.32
C ALA A 61 7.46 23.29 19.79
N GLY A 62 6.51 23.59 18.89
CA GLY A 62 6.38 24.89 18.23
C GLY A 62 7.45 25.15 17.16
N GLU A 63 8.19 24.13 16.74
CA GLU A 63 9.25 24.25 15.74
C GLU A 63 8.72 24.17 14.31
N LEU A 64 7.57 23.51 14.12
CA LEU A 64 6.87 23.39 12.86
C LEU A 64 5.42 23.83 13.03
N ASP A 65 4.85 24.41 11.99
CA ASP A 65 3.43 24.74 11.93
C ASP A 65 2.77 23.87 10.85
N LEU A 66 1.69 23.18 11.25
CA LEU A 66 0.92 22.29 10.41
C LEU A 66 0.32 22.99 9.18
N HIS A 67 -0.03 24.27 9.32
CA HIS A 67 -0.72 25.05 8.31
C HIS A 67 0.16 26.13 7.68
N ALA A 68 1.44 26.22 8.06
CA ALA A 68 2.36 27.14 7.42
C ALA A 68 2.50 26.83 5.93
N GLU A 69 2.35 27.90 5.15
CA GLU A 69 2.61 27.95 3.72
C GLU A 69 4.12 28.18 3.45
N GLY A 70 4.55 27.91 2.23
CA GLY A 70 5.95 28.16 1.82
C GLY A 70 6.97 27.16 2.37
N ILE A 71 6.54 26.04 2.94
CA ILE A 71 7.44 24.96 3.37
C ILE A 71 8.03 24.14 2.21
N THR A 72 7.52 24.38 1.00
CA THR A 72 8.07 23.85 -0.25
C THR A 72 8.16 24.97 -1.29
N PRO A 73 8.87 24.75 -2.43
CA PRO A 73 8.95 25.75 -3.51
C PRO A 73 7.59 26.18 -4.09
N HIS A 74 6.53 25.41 -3.85
CA HIS A 74 5.16 25.78 -4.19
C HIS A 74 4.46 26.29 -2.93
N HIS A 75 4.30 27.61 -2.84
CA HIS A 75 3.87 28.29 -1.61
C HIS A 75 2.51 27.84 -1.03
N SER A 76 1.65 27.15 -1.78
CA SER A 76 0.35 26.65 -1.31
C SER A 76 0.36 25.27 -0.65
N VAL A 77 1.51 24.57 -0.62
CA VAL A 77 1.61 23.27 0.06
C VAL A 77 1.97 23.49 1.52
N THR A 78 1.19 22.89 2.42
CA THR A 78 1.37 22.95 3.88
C THR A 78 1.82 21.60 4.41
N LEU A 79 2.21 21.56 5.68
CA LEU A 79 2.66 20.33 6.33
C LEU A 79 1.49 19.34 6.45
N HIS A 80 0.28 19.85 6.68
CA HIS A 80 -0.96 19.07 6.61
C HIS A 80 -1.08 18.33 5.27
N HIS A 81 -0.89 19.02 4.15
CA HIS A 81 -0.95 18.39 2.82
C HIS A 81 0.13 17.32 2.62
N LEU A 82 1.31 17.49 3.22
CA LEU A 82 2.34 16.46 3.16
C LEU A 82 1.92 15.21 3.96
N MET A 83 1.45 15.40 5.19
CA MET A 83 1.11 14.34 6.13
C MET A 83 -0.15 13.53 5.74
N THR A 84 -1.07 14.11 4.98
CA THR A 84 -2.26 13.43 4.43
C THR A 84 -2.06 12.88 3.02
N HIS A 85 -0.84 13.00 2.48
CA HIS A 85 -0.50 12.73 1.09
C HIS A 85 -1.20 13.62 0.06
N THR A 86 -1.81 14.75 0.42
CA THR A 86 -2.61 15.59 -0.49
C THR A 86 -1.88 16.80 -1.08
N SER A 87 -0.56 16.73 -1.27
CA SER A 87 0.22 17.87 -1.76
C SER A 87 0.13 18.09 -3.27
N GLY A 88 -0.19 17.03 -4.01
CA GLY A 88 -0.11 16.99 -5.47
C GLY A 88 1.30 16.87 -6.02
N TYR A 89 2.32 16.67 -5.18
CA TYR A 89 3.66 16.32 -5.63
C TYR A 89 3.70 14.94 -6.27
N GLY A 90 4.63 14.74 -7.19
CA GLY A 90 4.96 13.40 -7.65
C GLY A 90 6.29 13.43 -8.36
N ALA A 91 7.00 12.32 -8.32
CA ALA A 91 8.03 12.06 -9.30
C ALA A 91 7.33 12.01 -10.67
N ALA A 92 7.71 12.90 -11.58
CA ALA A 92 7.34 12.78 -12.98
C ALA A 92 7.97 11.48 -13.52
N ARG A 93 7.24 10.38 -13.47
CA ARG A 93 7.72 9.08 -13.96
C ARG A 93 7.48 9.01 -15.46
N SER A 94 8.37 9.65 -16.22
CA SER A 94 8.45 9.36 -17.65
C SER A 94 8.99 7.94 -17.85
N TRP A 95 8.55 7.25 -18.91
CA TRP A 95 9.10 5.94 -19.27
C TRP A 95 10.63 5.96 -19.43
N ARG A 96 11.20 7.10 -19.86
CA ARG A 96 12.65 7.35 -19.90
C ARG A 96 13.26 7.35 -18.50
N ALA A 97 12.67 8.06 -17.53
CA ALA A 97 13.18 8.06 -16.15
C ALA A 97 13.17 6.65 -15.52
N LEU A 98 12.15 5.85 -15.84
CA LEU A 98 12.06 4.43 -15.44
C LEU A 98 13.17 3.55 -16.05
N LEU A 99 13.48 3.73 -17.33
CA LEU A 99 14.52 2.95 -18.02
C LEU A 99 15.94 3.38 -17.63
N PHE A 100 16.17 4.67 -17.40
CA PHE A 100 17.50 5.24 -17.17
C PHE A 100 17.81 5.51 -15.69
N LYS A 101 16.91 5.16 -14.76
CA LYS A 101 17.04 5.43 -13.31
C LYS A 101 17.44 6.88 -12.98
N GLN A 102 17.06 7.85 -13.82
CA GLN A 102 17.31 9.26 -13.54
C GLN A 102 16.43 9.71 -12.38
N GLN A 103 17.01 10.36 -11.37
CA GLN A 103 16.25 11.09 -10.37
C GLN A 103 15.49 12.22 -11.09
N THR A 104 14.18 12.11 -11.14
CA THR A 104 13.34 13.21 -11.64
C THR A 104 13.05 14.16 -10.50
N PRO A 105 13.16 15.49 -10.72
CA PRO A 105 12.80 16.46 -9.70
C PRO A 105 11.33 16.30 -9.32
N LEU A 106 11.04 16.43 -8.02
CA LEU A 106 9.67 16.46 -7.52
C LEU A 106 8.95 17.67 -8.11
N LYS A 107 7.85 17.40 -8.81
CA LYS A 107 7.02 18.46 -9.39
C LYS A 107 5.61 18.36 -8.82
N GLN A 108 5.01 19.50 -8.51
CA GLN A 108 3.59 19.53 -8.21
C GLN A 108 2.81 19.36 -9.53
N HIS A 109 2.05 18.28 -9.61
CA HIS A 109 1.24 17.94 -10.78
C HIS A 109 -0.22 18.38 -10.64
N HIS A 110 -0.69 18.50 -9.40
CA HIS A 110 -2.06 18.87 -9.09
C HIS A 110 -2.10 19.88 -7.93
N PRO A 111 -3.13 20.73 -7.85
CA PRO A 111 -3.33 21.57 -6.68
C PRO A 111 -3.41 20.73 -5.40
N ALA A 112 -2.81 21.23 -4.33
CA ALA A 112 -2.90 20.60 -3.02
C ALA A 112 -4.37 20.50 -2.56
N GLY A 113 -4.72 19.42 -1.86
CA GLY A 113 -6.08 19.11 -1.41
C GLY A 113 -7.04 18.65 -2.52
N GLY A 114 -6.62 18.66 -3.79
CA GLY A 114 -7.46 18.27 -4.93
C GLY A 114 -7.67 16.75 -5.05
N LYS A 115 -8.72 16.31 -5.72
CA LYS A 115 -9.02 14.87 -5.90
C LYS A 115 -7.89 14.00 -6.49
N TRP A 116 -6.94 14.60 -7.21
CA TRP A 116 -5.81 13.92 -7.87
C TRP A 116 -4.47 14.09 -7.16
N CYS A 117 -4.46 14.68 -5.96
CA CYS A 117 -3.24 15.18 -5.33
C CYS A 117 -2.47 14.16 -4.47
N TYR A 118 -2.86 12.88 -4.50
CA TYR A 118 -2.22 11.85 -3.68
C TYR A 118 -0.75 11.62 -4.07
N SER A 119 0.16 11.71 -3.11
CA SER A 119 1.61 11.54 -3.33
C SER A 119 2.31 10.75 -2.24
N LYS A 120 2.93 9.63 -2.60
CA LYS A 120 3.85 8.92 -1.69
C LYS A 120 5.16 9.66 -1.48
N ASP A 121 5.52 10.54 -2.40
CA ASP A 121 6.81 11.24 -2.36
C ASP A 121 6.85 12.33 -1.27
N ASN A 122 5.70 12.68 -0.68
CA ASN A 122 5.60 13.58 0.47
C ASN A 122 6.44 13.14 1.66
N ILE A 123 6.59 11.83 1.85
CA ILE A 123 7.33 11.26 2.96
C ILE A 123 8.81 11.60 2.87
N ALA A 124 9.37 11.63 1.65
CA ALA A 124 10.75 12.05 1.46
C ALA A 124 10.94 13.52 1.87
N LEU A 125 10.01 14.40 1.48
CA LEU A 125 10.03 15.80 1.89
C LEU A 125 9.93 15.95 3.42
N LEU A 126 9.03 15.19 4.06
CA LEU A 126 8.91 15.17 5.52
C LEU A 126 10.19 14.67 6.19
N ARG A 127 10.83 13.64 5.62
CA ARG A 127 12.09 13.09 6.13
C ARG A 127 13.23 14.11 6.05
N ASP A 128 13.28 14.90 4.97
CA ASP A 128 14.31 15.93 4.77
C ASP A 128 14.16 17.12 5.75
N MET A 129 12.96 17.32 6.33
CA MET A 129 12.73 18.31 7.38
C MET A 129 13.26 17.86 8.76
N LEU A 130 13.71 16.61 8.89
CA LEU A 130 14.22 16.06 10.15
C LEU A 130 15.76 16.05 10.16
N PRO A 131 16.40 16.43 11.28
CA PRO A 131 17.85 16.26 11.43
C PRO A 131 18.30 14.82 11.19
N PRO A 132 19.52 14.61 10.65
CA PRO A 132 20.18 13.30 10.69
C PRO A 132 20.15 12.81 12.14
N ASP A 133 19.76 11.56 12.38
CA ASP A 133 19.62 10.94 13.71
C ASP A 133 18.40 11.35 14.55
N TYR A 134 17.49 12.19 14.06
CA TYR A 134 16.29 12.55 14.84
C TYR A 134 15.46 11.33 15.20
N LEU A 135 15.19 10.44 14.23
CA LEU A 135 14.42 9.22 14.46
C LEU A 135 15.10 8.31 15.50
N GLN A 136 16.42 8.14 15.40
CA GLN A 136 17.18 7.35 16.35
C GLN A 136 17.06 7.91 17.79
N ASN A 137 17.25 9.22 17.94
CA ASN A 137 17.38 9.85 19.24
C ASN A 137 16.05 10.22 19.91
N ARG A 138 15.01 10.48 19.12
CA ARG A 138 13.73 11.03 19.61
C ARG A 138 12.55 10.07 19.44
N VAL A 139 12.71 9.01 18.67
CA VAL A 139 11.66 7.99 18.45
C VAL A 139 12.15 6.61 18.91
N PHE A 140 13.17 6.05 18.27
CA PHE A 140 13.57 4.66 18.49
C PHE A 140 14.16 4.42 19.88
N LYS A 141 15.18 5.20 20.28
CA LYS A 141 15.83 5.02 21.59
C LYS A 141 14.86 5.23 22.77
N PRO A 142 14.01 6.28 22.80
CA PRO A 142 13.04 6.44 23.89
C PRO A 142 11.97 5.34 23.96
N LEU A 143 11.61 4.73 22.83
CA LEU A 143 10.71 3.57 22.80
C LEU A 143 11.41 2.25 23.18
N GLY A 144 12.75 2.22 23.24
CA GLY A 144 13.52 1.00 23.43
C GLY A 144 13.60 0.14 22.16
N MET A 145 13.40 0.73 20.98
CA MET A 145 13.42 0.05 19.68
C MET A 145 14.87 -0.06 19.14
N HIS A 146 15.69 -0.89 19.78
CA HIS A 146 17.13 -0.96 19.53
C HIS A 146 17.52 -1.68 18.23
N ALA A 147 16.62 -2.49 17.66
CA ALA A 147 16.85 -3.20 16.42
C ALA A 147 16.32 -2.45 15.19
N THR A 148 15.54 -1.38 15.40
CA THR A 148 14.90 -0.62 14.33
C THR A 148 15.83 0.39 13.67
N THR A 149 15.74 0.45 12.35
CA THR A 149 16.35 1.48 11.49
C THR A 149 15.27 2.08 10.58
N GLU A 150 15.62 3.03 9.71
CA GLU A 150 14.68 3.58 8.72
C GLU A 150 14.21 2.56 7.67
N THR A 151 14.94 1.44 7.52
CA THR A 151 14.65 0.45 6.48
C THR A 151 14.14 -0.88 7.04
N GLU A 152 14.47 -1.21 8.29
CA GLU A 152 14.18 -2.50 8.90
C GLU A 152 13.74 -2.41 10.37
N SER A 153 12.98 -3.39 10.84
CA SER A 153 12.59 -3.54 12.24
C SER A 153 12.33 -5.01 12.56
N THR A 154 12.00 -5.30 13.82
CA THR A 154 11.63 -6.62 14.34
C THR A 154 10.20 -6.57 14.89
N LEU A 155 9.56 -7.72 15.10
CA LEU A 155 8.26 -7.73 15.76
C LEU A 155 8.35 -7.18 17.18
N GLU A 156 9.39 -7.56 17.93
CA GLU A 156 9.62 -7.09 19.30
C GLU A 156 9.66 -5.55 19.38
N ASP A 157 10.35 -4.90 18.45
CA ASP A 157 10.41 -3.45 18.39
C ASP A 157 9.08 -2.84 17.93
N MET A 158 8.45 -3.40 16.90
CA MET A 158 7.15 -2.91 16.43
C MET A 158 6.06 -3.03 17.51
N LEU A 159 6.14 -4.02 18.41
CA LEU A 159 5.26 -4.13 19.58
C LEU A 159 5.43 -2.96 20.55
N LYS A 160 6.63 -2.35 20.65
CA LYS A 160 6.86 -1.14 21.46
C LYS A 160 6.16 0.07 20.84
N LEU A 161 6.18 0.19 19.51
CA LEU A 161 5.37 1.18 18.79
C LEU A 161 3.87 0.95 18.99
N VAL A 162 3.40 -0.30 18.91
CA VAL A 162 1.99 -0.64 19.18
C VAL A 162 1.59 -0.23 20.59
N GLY A 163 2.43 -0.53 21.59
CA GLY A 163 2.20 -0.12 22.97
C GLY A 163 2.04 1.40 23.11
N GLU A 164 2.91 2.17 22.46
CA GLU A 164 2.81 3.63 22.44
C GLU A 164 1.56 4.15 21.72
N LEU A 165 1.13 3.50 20.63
CA LEU A 165 -0.09 3.90 19.90
C LEU A 165 -1.37 3.60 20.69
N LEU A 166 -1.39 2.53 21.50
CA LEU A 166 -2.56 2.15 22.30
C LEU A 166 -2.59 2.82 23.68
N ALA A 167 -1.42 3.25 24.19
CA ALA A 167 -1.26 3.91 25.48
C ALA A 167 -0.10 4.93 25.39
N PRO A 168 -0.31 6.09 24.75
CA PRO A 168 0.74 7.07 24.50
C PRO A 168 1.28 7.68 25.80
N GLY A 169 2.56 8.02 25.82
CA GLY A 169 3.17 8.69 26.97
C GLY A 169 4.69 8.76 26.99
N ARG A 170 5.40 8.09 26.07
CA ARG A 170 6.87 8.16 26.00
C ARG A 170 7.34 9.13 24.92
N VAL A 171 6.80 9.00 23.71
CA VAL A 171 7.20 9.79 22.54
C VAL A 171 6.02 10.51 21.90
N MET A 172 4.81 10.01 22.11
CA MET A 172 3.54 10.57 21.69
C MET A 172 2.68 10.95 22.90
N THR A 173 1.74 11.85 22.67
CA THR A 173 0.64 12.21 23.55
C THR A 173 -0.67 11.62 23.02
N GLU A 174 -1.72 11.62 23.84
CA GLU A 174 -3.07 11.25 23.38
C GLU A 174 -3.53 12.10 22.19
N THR A 175 -3.20 13.40 22.19
CA THR A 175 -3.49 14.31 21.08
C THR A 175 -2.76 13.91 19.81
N ASP A 176 -1.53 13.43 19.87
CA ASP A 176 -0.80 12.96 18.68
C ASP A 176 -1.46 11.73 18.06
N VAL A 177 -1.80 10.74 18.89
CA VAL A 177 -2.50 9.53 18.41
C VAL A 177 -3.85 9.90 17.81
N MET A 178 -4.62 10.76 18.49
CA MET A 178 -5.88 11.28 17.97
C MET A 178 -5.68 11.97 16.61
N MET A 179 -4.67 12.82 16.45
CA MET A 179 -4.36 13.45 15.16
C MET A 179 -4.01 12.41 14.09
N MET A 180 -3.23 11.37 14.42
CA MET A 180 -2.89 10.30 13.47
C MET A 180 -4.10 9.47 13.05
N THR A 181 -5.07 9.27 13.94
CA THR A 181 -6.26 8.42 13.70
C THR A 181 -7.53 9.19 13.35
N THR A 182 -7.46 10.51 13.19
CA THR A 182 -8.59 11.36 12.76
C THR A 182 -8.62 11.48 11.22
N PRO A 183 -9.79 11.35 10.58
CA PRO A 183 -9.96 11.66 9.16
C PRO A 183 -9.63 13.13 8.86
N HIS A 184 -8.53 13.35 8.14
CA HIS A 184 -8.12 14.69 7.69
C HIS A 184 -8.45 14.94 6.22
N PHE A 185 -8.47 13.87 5.42
CA PHE A 185 -8.87 13.93 4.02
C PHE A 185 -9.61 12.66 3.63
N GLN A 186 -10.74 12.81 2.95
CA GLN A 186 -11.47 11.69 2.40
C GLN A 186 -12.03 12.08 1.03
N LEU A 187 -11.60 11.37 -0.01
CA LEU A 187 -12.05 11.66 -1.38
C LEU A 187 -13.56 11.40 -1.56
N HIS A 188 -14.07 10.36 -0.92
CA HIS A 188 -15.46 9.93 -1.02
C HIS A 188 -15.81 9.09 0.22
N ALA A 189 -17.05 9.20 0.72
CA ALA A 189 -17.49 8.54 1.96
C ALA A 189 -17.32 7.02 1.97
N ALA A 190 -17.43 6.38 0.80
CA ALA A 190 -17.24 4.93 0.63
C ALA A 190 -15.76 4.47 0.52
N LEU A 191 -14.80 5.39 0.61
CA LEU A 191 -13.37 5.09 0.51
C LEU A 191 -12.70 5.36 1.86
N PRO A 192 -11.63 4.64 2.22
CA PRO A 192 -10.86 4.96 3.41
C PRO A 192 -10.42 6.43 3.43
N ALA A 193 -10.51 7.06 4.59
CA ALA A 193 -9.96 8.38 4.81
C ALA A 193 -8.44 8.29 5.07
N MET A 194 -7.76 9.43 4.98
CA MET A 194 -6.36 9.59 5.35
C MET A 194 -6.28 10.28 6.70
N GLY A 195 -5.61 9.62 7.64
CA GLY A 195 -5.05 10.26 8.83
C GLY A 195 -3.61 10.69 8.56
N TYR A 196 -2.86 11.01 9.62
CA TYR A 196 -1.42 11.22 9.49
C TYR A 196 -0.67 9.89 9.58
N GLY A 197 -0.13 9.45 8.45
CA GLY A 197 0.58 8.16 8.34
C GLY A 197 -0.34 6.92 8.36
N PHE A 198 -1.66 7.09 8.47
CA PHE A 198 -2.62 5.99 8.45
C PHE A 198 -3.68 6.18 7.37
N ARG A 199 -4.20 5.06 6.88
CA ARG A 199 -5.52 4.96 6.26
C ARG A 199 -6.53 4.62 7.34
N LEU A 200 -7.73 5.17 7.23
CA LEU A 200 -8.76 5.07 8.26
C LEU A 200 -10.05 4.53 7.64
N GLU A 201 -10.60 3.49 8.26
CA GLU A 201 -11.85 2.88 7.82
C GLU A 201 -12.49 2.11 8.98
N ASP A 202 -13.79 2.34 9.23
CA ASP A 202 -14.59 1.60 10.21
C ASP A 202 -13.94 1.50 11.60
N GLY A 203 -13.38 2.61 12.10
CA GLY A 203 -12.70 2.67 13.39
C GLY A 203 -11.30 2.05 13.43
N VAL A 204 -10.80 1.55 12.29
CA VAL A 204 -9.45 0.98 12.16
C VAL A 204 -8.53 1.97 11.46
N ALA A 205 -7.40 2.28 12.09
CA ALA A 205 -6.28 2.94 11.47
C ALA A 205 -5.24 1.90 11.03
N TRP A 206 -4.79 1.96 9.78
CA TRP A 206 -3.88 0.96 9.25
C TRP A 206 -2.89 1.48 8.20
N ILE A 207 -1.76 0.81 8.13
CA ILE A 207 -0.72 1.03 7.13
C ILE A 207 -0.11 -0.31 6.73
N THR A 208 0.19 -0.46 5.44
CA THR A 208 0.81 -1.68 4.91
C THR A 208 1.97 -1.38 3.98
N SER A 209 2.92 -2.29 3.97
CA SER A 209 4.02 -2.37 3.01
C SER A 209 4.01 -3.74 2.34
N LYS A 210 4.97 -4.00 1.45
CA LYS A 210 5.12 -5.33 0.83
C LYS A 210 5.55 -6.41 1.81
N THR A 211 6.04 -6.02 2.99
CA THR A 211 6.73 -6.90 3.94
C THR A 211 6.18 -6.77 5.35
N GLY A 212 5.13 -5.97 5.54
CA GLY A 212 4.72 -5.53 6.86
C GLY A 212 3.33 -4.91 6.84
N GLY A 213 2.67 -4.93 7.99
CA GLY A 213 1.44 -4.18 8.20
C GLY A 213 1.19 -3.93 9.68
N LEU A 214 0.52 -2.82 9.96
CA LEU A 214 0.03 -2.45 11.28
C LEU A 214 -1.42 -2.02 11.15
N TRP A 215 -2.28 -2.58 11.99
CA TRP A 215 -3.68 -2.21 12.16
C TRP A 215 -3.91 -1.91 13.64
N ILE A 216 -4.51 -0.77 13.94
CA ILE A 216 -4.82 -0.36 15.31
C ILE A 216 -6.25 0.14 15.39
N ALA A 217 -6.87 -0.10 16.54
CA ALA A 217 -8.12 0.50 16.96
C ALA A 217 -7.91 0.98 18.41
N PRO A 218 -7.42 2.23 18.59
CA PRO A 218 -6.99 2.72 19.90
C PRO A 218 -8.10 2.71 20.95
N GLU A 219 -9.33 3.06 20.57
CA GLU A 219 -10.49 3.05 21.46
C GLU A 219 -10.76 1.66 22.05
N GLN A 220 -10.62 0.61 21.23
CA GLN A 220 -10.78 -0.78 21.63
C GLN A 220 -9.48 -1.39 22.18
N LYS A 221 -8.40 -0.60 22.32
CA LYS A 221 -7.06 -1.04 22.74
C LYS A 221 -6.60 -2.32 22.03
N THR A 222 -6.90 -2.39 20.74
CA THR A 222 -6.72 -3.57 19.91
C THR A 222 -5.78 -3.26 18.76
N ALA A 223 -4.90 -4.20 18.42
CA ALA A 223 -4.00 -4.06 17.28
C ALA A 223 -3.60 -5.41 16.68
N ILE A 224 -3.19 -5.37 15.41
CA ILE A 224 -2.50 -6.46 14.72
C ILE A 224 -1.24 -5.88 14.12
N VAL A 225 -0.11 -6.53 14.37
CA VAL A 225 1.16 -6.25 13.68
C VAL A 225 1.65 -7.55 13.04
N ALA A 226 2.07 -7.47 11.79
CA ALA A 226 2.61 -8.62 11.07
C ALA A 226 3.75 -8.18 10.15
N LEU A 227 4.84 -8.95 10.18
CA LEU A 227 6.02 -8.78 9.33
C LEU A 227 6.26 -10.09 8.59
N ALA A 228 6.31 -10.05 7.27
CA ALA A 228 6.52 -11.24 6.45
C ALA A 228 7.24 -10.92 5.14
N ARG A 229 7.73 -11.95 4.46
CA ARG A 229 8.18 -11.84 3.06
C ARG A 229 7.05 -12.28 2.12
N GLY A 230 5.98 -11.49 2.02
CA GLY A 230 4.82 -11.82 1.18
C GLY A 230 3.61 -10.91 1.44
N ALA A 231 2.52 -11.10 0.68
CA ALA A 231 1.29 -10.34 0.81
C ALA A 231 0.31 -11.00 1.79
N PHE A 232 -0.07 -10.30 2.87
CA PHE A 232 -0.99 -10.80 3.92
C PHE A 232 -1.98 -9.74 4.42
N SER A 233 -2.04 -8.57 3.78
CA SER A 233 -2.82 -7.42 4.25
C SER A 233 -4.33 -7.68 4.33
N GLY A 234 -4.88 -8.46 3.39
CA GLY A 234 -6.30 -8.82 3.37
C GLY A 234 -6.72 -9.64 4.60
N ALA A 235 -5.87 -10.59 5.01
CA ALA A 235 -6.07 -11.43 6.19
C ALA A 235 -6.17 -10.60 7.47
N CYS A 236 -5.15 -9.76 7.68
CA CYS A 236 -5.06 -8.91 8.87
C CYS A 236 -6.21 -7.91 8.94
N ARG A 237 -6.64 -7.34 7.80
CA ARG A 237 -7.80 -6.44 7.78
C ARG A 237 -9.08 -7.17 8.14
N ALA A 238 -9.33 -8.35 7.59
CA ALA A 238 -10.51 -9.15 7.95
C ALA A 238 -10.48 -9.58 9.42
N ALA A 239 -9.33 -10.02 9.92
CA ALA A 239 -9.12 -10.35 11.32
C ALA A 239 -9.39 -9.14 12.24
N MET A 240 -8.82 -7.97 11.92
CA MET A 240 -8.98 -6.76 12.71
C MET A 240 -10.45 -6.37 12.83
N ARG A 241 -11.19 -6.38 11.72
CA ARG A 241 -12.63 -6.08 11.71
C ARG A 241 -13.41 -7.03 12.61
N ARG A 242 -13.10 -8.33 12.57
CA ARG A 242 -13.74 -9.32 13.45
C ARG A 242 -13.43 -9.04 14.92
N LEU A 243 -12.18 -8.68 15.25
CA LEU A 243 -11.77 -8.38 16.62
C LEU A 243 -12.52 -7.17 17.20
N ILE A 244 -12.82 -6.16 16.38
CA ILE A 244 -13.56 -4.97 16.82
C ILE A 244 -15.07 -5.04 16.56
N SER A 245 -15.58 -6.21 16.14
CA SER A 245 -16.99 -6.40 15.75
C SER A 245 -17.49 -5.41 14.69
N ALA A 246 -16.60 -4.97 13.79
CA ALA A 246 -16.99 -4.13 12.66
C ALA A 246 -17.85 -4.94 11.66
N PRO A 247 -18.79 -4.30 10.94
CA PRO A 247 -19.65 -5.00 9.99
C PRO A 247 -18.83 -5.80 8.97
N SER A 248 -19.21 -7.05 8.71
CA SER A 248 -18.69 -7.78 7.55
C SER A 248 -19.30 -7.17 6.29
N TYR A 249 -18.47 -6.74 5.34
CA TYR A 249 -18.98 -6.40 4.02
C TYR A 249 -19.38 -7.70 3.31
N GLU A 250 -20.66 -7.83 2.95
CA GLU A 250 -20.97 -8.46 1.67
C GLU A 250 -20.49 -7.47 0.61
N ILE A 251 -19.64 -7.92 -0.33
CA ILE A 251 -19.38 -7.15 -1.54
C ILE A 251 -20.65 -7.25 -2.39
N VAL A 252 -21.71 -6.54 -1.98
CA VAL A 252 -22.93 -6.41 -2.78
C VAL A 252 -22.64 -5.36 -3.83
N GLY A 253 -22.55 -5.82 -5.07
CA GLY A 253 -22.18 -5.01 -6.22
C GLY A 253 -23.17 -3.88 -6.48
N ASP A 254 -22.64 -2.67 -6.51
CA ASP A 254 -22.62 -1.86 -7.72
C ASP A 254 -21.15 -1.54 -7.99
N ALA A 255 -20.59 -2.07 -9.08
CA ALA A 255 -19.17 -1.93 -9.38
C ALA A 255 -18.78 -0.44 -9.40
N PRO A 256 -17.85 0.02 -8.54
CA PRO A 256 -17.32 1.39 -8.55
C PRO A 256 -16.48 1.71 -9.81
N ALA A 257 -16.58 0.88 -10.86
CA ALA A 257 -15.82 0.93 -12.11
C ALA A 257 -15.92 2.27 -12.86
N LEU A 258 -16.84 3.17 -12.47
CA LEU A 258 -16.99 4.52 -13.01
C LEU A 258 -16.57 5.64 -12.04
N ARG A 259 -16.15 5.32 -10.81
CA ARG A 259 -15.66 6.29 -9.80
C ARG A 259 -14.16 6.15 -9.56
N GLY A 260 -13.44 5.65 -10.58
CA GLY A 260 -12.01 5.43 -10.57
C GLY A 260 -11.24 6.74 -10.39
N GLY A 261 -10.68 6.92 -9.20
CA GLY A 261 -9.68 7.95 -9.00
C GLY A 261 -8.78 7.58 -7.85
N TYR A 262 -7.68 6.90 -8.15
CA TYR A 262 -6.53 6.84 -7.26
C TYR A 262 -5.26 6.37 -7.99
N TYR A 263 -4.15 7.11 -7.78
CA TYR A 263 -2.71 6.78 -7.89
C TYR A 263 -1.92 6.96 -9.20
N ALA A 264 -1.89 8.17 -9.78
CA ALA A 264 -0.68 8.86 -10.28
C ALA A 264 -1.05 10.13 -11.07
N PRO A 265 -0.11 11.07 -11.26
CA PRO A 265 -0.29 12.22 -12.15
C PRO A 265 -0.39 11.86 -13.65
N SER A 266 -0.45 10.57 -14.00
CA SER A 266 -0.77 10.11 -15.35
C SER A 266 -1.99 9.18 -15.35
N PRO A 267 -2.91 9.30 -16.32
CA PRO A 267 -4.16 8.54 -16.41
C PRO A 267 -3.98 7.06 -16.79
N GLU A 268 -2.81 6.46 -16.53
CA GLU A 268 -2.50 5.12 -17.06
C GLU A 268 -2.94 3.99 -16.13
N LEU A 269 -3.86 3.16 -16.64
CA LEU A 269 -4.54 2.03 -16.01
C LEU A 269 -3.63 1.05 -15.24
N LEU A 270 -2.38 0.88 -15.67
CA LEU A 270 -1.49 -0.20 -15.21
C LEU A 270 -0.90 0.04 -13.81
N MET A 271 -0.80 1.28 -13.35
CA MET A 271 -0.19 1.57 -12.04
C MET A 271 -1.15 1.34 -10.86
N ASN A 272 -2.46 1.29 -11.12
CA ASN A 272 -3.49 1.22 -10.08
C ASN A 272 -3.97 -0.20 -9.79
N LEU A 273 -3.75 -1.13 -10.72
CA LEU A 273 -4.28 -2.49 -10.65
C LEU A 273 -3.78 -3.30 -9.43
N PRO A 274 -2.49 -3.28 -9.04
CA PRO A 274 -2.03 -4.04 -7.87
C PRO A 274 -2.65 -3.54 -6.56
N ILE A 275 -2.88 -2.23 -6.46
CA ILE A 275 -3.49 -1.60 -5.30
C ILE A 275 -5.01 -1.86 -5.30
N TRP A 276 -5.68 -1.80 -6.45
CA TRP A 276 -7.09 -2.20 -6.64
C TRP A 276 -7.35 -3.64 -6.19
N LEU A 277 -6.48 -4.58 -6.62
CA LEU A 277 -6.54 -5.97 -6.20
C LEU A 277 -6.27 -6.13 -4.69
N SER A 278 -5.42 -5.29 -4.10
CA SER A 278 -5.17 -5.26 -2.65
C SER A 278 -6.40 -4.80 -1.83
N TYR A 279 -7.39 -4.18 -2.47
CA TYR A 279 -8.68 -3.80 -1.88
C TYR A 279 -9.79 -4.83 -2.14
N GLY A 280 -9.46 -6.01 -2.66
CA GLY A 280 -10.47 -7.02 -3.04
C GLY A 280 -11.27 -6.63 -4.28
N GLY A 281 -10.81 -5.63 -5.04
CA GLY A 281 -11.43 -5.23 -6.29
C GLY A 281 -11.30 -6.33 -7.33
N GLY A 282 -12.43 -6.87 -7.82
CA GLY A 282 -12.46 -7.75 -8.97
C GLY A 282 -12.06 -6.99 -10.24
N LEU A 283 -11.43 -7.69 -11.20
CA LEU A 283 -11.20 -7.17 -12.54
C LEU A 283 -12.05 -7.97 -13.53
N THR A 284 -12.99 -7.31 -14.21
CA THR A 284 -13.68 -7.90 -15.35
C THR A 284 -12.92 -7.54 -16.61
N VAL A 285 -12.16 -8.49 -17.17
CA VAL A 285 -11.50 -8.30 -18.47
C VAL A 285 -12.51 -8.62 -19.56
N GLY A 286 -13.09 -7.59 -20.17
CA GLY A 286 -13.87 -7.76 -21.39
C GLY A 286 -12.95 -8.10 -22.56
N ARG A 287 -13.09 -9.30 -23.14
CA ARG A 287 -12.47 -9.60 -24.44
C ARG A 287 -13.22 -8.80 -25.49
N GLN A 288 -12.58 -7.80 -26.11
CA GLN A 288 -13.15 -7.09 -27.24
C GLN A 288 -13.14 -8.05 -28.45
N GLY A 289 -14.17 -8.88 -28.55
CA GLY A 289 -14.52 -9.58 -29.77
C GLY A 289 -15.36 -8.64 -30.64
N THR A 290 -14.95 -8.42 -31.87
CA THR A 290 -15.77 -7.79 -32.90
C THR A 290 -17.04 -8.63 -33.09
N LEU A 291 -18.16 -8.16 -32.55
CA LEU A 291 -19.49 -8.68 -32.85
C LEU A 291 -20.30 -7.54 -33.46
N ASN A 292 -20.54 -7.65 -34.76
CA ASN A 292 -21.53 -6.87 -35.48
C ASN A 292 -22.91 -7.15 -34.84
N GLY A 293 -23.43 -6.20 -34.06
CA GLY A 293 -24.75 -6.28 -33.44
C GLY A 293 -24.95 -5.11 -32.49
N GLN A 294 -26.11 -4.44 -32.59
CA GLN A 294 -26.44 -3.21 -31.87
C GLN A 294 -26.14 -3.28 -30.36
N ILE A 295 -25.44 -2.26 -29.87
CA ILE A 295 -25.17 -2.04 -28.45
C ILE A 295 -26.42 -1.40 -27.82
N ASP A 296 -27.07 -2.12 -26.91
CA ASP A 296 -28.04 -1.58 -25.96
C ASP A 296 -27.28 -1.13 -24.70
N PRO A 297 -27.38 0.14 -24.23
CA PRO A 297 -26.48 0.67 -23.18
C PRO A 297 -26.75 0.16 -21.75
N MET A 298 -27.73 -0.71 -21.52
CA MET A 298 -28.19 -1.02 -20.17
C MET A 298 -28.50 -2.50 -19.98
N HIS A 299 -27.50 -3.35 -19.70
CA HIS A 299 -27.77 -4.67 -19.13
C HIS A 299 -26.81 -5.06 -18.00
N LYS A 300 -27.43 -5.33 -16.84
CA LYS A 300 -26.89 -6.11 -15.72
C LYS A 300 -26.59 -7.54 -16.21
N ILE A 301 -25.41 -8.07 -15.89
CA ILE A 301 -25.09 -9.47 -16.13
C ILE A 301 -25.57 -10.29 -14.94
N LYS A 302 -26.51 -11.20 -15.18
CA LYS A 302 -26.88 -12.26 -14.24
C LYS A 302 -25.92 -13.43 -14.47
N LEU A 303 -25.07 -13.73 -13.49
CA LEU A 303 -24.22 -14.93 -13.53
C LEU A 303 -25.07 -16.13 -13.10
N THR A 304 -25.20 -17.12 -13.97
CA THR A 304 -25.80 -18.42 -13.65
C THR A 304 -24.65 -19.36 -13.26
N PRO A 305 -24.73 -20.14 -12.17
CA PRO A 305 -23.65 -21.03 -11.76
C PRO A 305 -23.41 -22.09 -12.83
N THR A 306 -22.17 -22.30 -13.22
CA THR A 306 -21.73 -23.48 -13.97
C THR A 306 -20.50 -24.03 -13.30
N THR A 307 -20.49 -25.35 -13.07
CA THR A 307 -19.55 -26.15 -12.27
C THR A 307 -18.11 -26.20 -12.81
N GLN A 308 -17.57 -25.12 -13.37
CA GLN A 308 -16.22 -25.04 -13.90
C GLN A 308 -15.47 -23.87 -13.26
N THR A 309 -14.41 -24.21 -12.54
CA THR A 309 -13.44 -23.27 -11.96
C THR A 309 -12.80 -22.45 -13.08
N ASN A 310 -13.04 -21.13 -13.10
CA ASN A 310 -12.46 -20.25 -14.10
C ASN A 310 -11.09 -19.75 -13.62
N VAL A 311 -10.02 -20.07 -14.38
CA VAL A 311 -8.65 -19.62 -14.09
C VAL A 311 -8.22 -18.58 -15.11
N PHE A 312 -7.95 -17.35 -14.66
CA PHE A 312 -7.46 -16.26 -15.50
C PHE A 312 -5.97 -16.04 -15.29
N LEU A 313 -5.21 -15.87 -16.38
CA LEU A 313 -3.79 -15.52 -16.36
C LEU A 313 -3.65 -14.01 -16.59
N LEU A 314 -3.04 -13.31 -15.65
CA LEU A 314 -2.69 -11.90 -15.81
C LEU A 314 -1.37 -11.74 -16.59
N PRO A 315 -1.13 -10.61 -17.27
CA PRO A 315 0.10 -10.36 -18.04
C PRO A 315 1.39 -10.44 -17.22
N ASN A 316 1.29 -10.25 -15.89
CA ASN A 316 2.40 -10.40 -14.95
C ASN A 316 2.64 -11.87 -14.50
N GLY A 317 1.89 -12.84 -15.03
CA GLY A 317 2.00 -14.26 -14.70
C GLY A 317 1.18 -14.71 -13.49
N SER A 318 0.41 -13.82 -12.86
CA SER A 318 -0.48 -14.19 -11.74
C SER A 318 -1.68 -15.00 -12.24
N ARG A 319 -2.19 -15.90 -11.41
CA ARG A 319 -3.45 -16.63 -11.67
C ARG A 319 -4.55 -16.12 -10.76
N VAL A 320 -5.73 -15.87 -11.32
CA VAL A 320 -6.97 -15.63 -10.56
C VAL A 320 -7.82 -16.87 -10.71
N VAL A 321 -8.19 -17.49 -9.59
CA VAL A 321 -9.07 -18.66 -9.56
C VAL A 321 -10.40 -18.20 -8.98
N ILE A 322 -11.48 -18.39 -9.72
CA ILE A 322 -12.84 -18.14 -9.24
C ILE A 322 -13.47 -19.50 -8.97
N ASP A 323 -13.78 -19.76 -7.71
CA ASP A 323 -14.50 -20.94 -7.25
C ASP A 323 -15.90 -20.54 -6.77
N ASP A 324 -16.88 -21.43 -6.96
CA ASP A 324 -18.33 -21.15 -7.01
C ASP A 324 -18.93 -20.58 -5.71
N GLU A 325 -18.15 -20.46 -4.62
CA GLU A 325 -18.59 -19.84 -3.36
C GLU A 325 -17.57 -18.88 -2.72
N ARG A 326 -16.37 -18.70 -3.30
CA ARG A 326 -15.31 -17.83 -2.75
C ARG A 326 -14.41 -17.27 -3.84
N VAL A 327 -14.16 -15.96 -3.81
CA VAL A 327 -13.06 -15.34 -4.56
C VAL A 327 -11.76 -15.58 -3.80
N LEU A 328 -11.02 -16.63 -4.16
CA LEU A 328 -9.68 -16.89 -3.64
C LEU A 328 -8.64 -16.19 -4.52
N ILE A 329 -8.17 -15.02 -4.06
CA ILE A 329 -7.03 -14.33 -4.69
C ILE A 329 -5.74 -14.85 -4.07
N GLY A 330 -5.19 -15.93 -4.63
CA GLY A 330 -3.82 -16.34 -4.36
C GLY A 330 -2.83 -15.56 -5.24
N LEU A 331 -2.10 -14.59 -4.68
CA LEU A 331 -0.93 -13.99 -5.35
C LEU A 331 0.22 -15.01 -5.35
N TYR A 332 0.22 -15.92 -6.32
CA TYR A 332 1.37 -16.77 -6.60
C TYR A 332 2.33 -16.02 -7.52
N GLU A 333 3.39 -15.41 -6.94
CA GLU A 333 4.59 -15.10 -7.71
C GLU A 333 5.31 -16.41 -8.03
N LEU A 334 5.13 -16.90 -9.26
CA LEU A 334 5.99 -17.93 -9.81
C LEU A 334 7.35 -17.30 -10.09
N HIS A 335 8.32 -17.52 -9.19
CA HIS A 335 9.74 -17.42 -9.51
C HIS A 335 10.15 -18.52 -10.49
N ARG A 336 9.63 -18.47 -11.73
CA ARG A 336 10.21 -19.11 -12.91
C ARG A 336 9.81 -18.27 -14.11
N ARG A 337 10.79 -17.62 -14.75
CA ARG A 337 10.64 -16.82 -15.98
C ARG A 337 9.83 -17.62 -17.03
N PRO A 338 8.55 -17.29 -17.31
CA PRO A 338 7.76 -18.02 -18.31
C PRO A 338 7.89 -17.40 -19.71
N TRP A 339 8.47 -16.20 -19.82
CA TRP A 339 8.46 -15.38 -21.05
C TRP A 339 9.34 -15.92 -22.20
N LEU A 340 9.96 -17.09 -22.06
CA LEU A 340 10.74 -17.72 -23.13
C LEU A 340 10.04 -18.90 -23.82
N HIS A 341 8.84 -19.33 -23.38
CA HIS A 341 8.20 -20.53 -23.94
C HIS A 341 6.85 -20.33 -24.65
N SER A 342 6.25 -19.13 -24.66
CA SER A 342 4.96 -18.91 -25.34
C SER A 342 5.02 -18.19 -26.68
N LEU A 343 6.22 -17.84 -27.19
CA LEU A 343 6.42 -17.47 -28.59
C LEU A 343 6.77 -18.73 -29.39
N GLY A 344 5.78 -19.60 -29.55
CA GLY A 344 5.78 -20.70 -30.51
C GLY A 344 5.67 -20.22 -31.96
N GLY A 345 6.46 -19.21 -32.33
CA GLY A 345 6.60 -18.68 -33.68
C GLY A 345 8.04 -18.26 -33.87
N LYS A 346 8.75 -18.95 -34.76
CA LYS A 346 10.18 -18.82 -35.07
C LYS A 346 10.59 -17.39 -35.44
N LEU A 347 10.77 -16.50 -34.47
CA LEU A 347 11.69 -15.37 -34.63
C LEU A 347 13.06 -15.87 -34.19
N SER A 348 13.93 -16.14 -35.16
CA SER A 348 15.31 -16.50 -34.84
C SER A 348 15.99 -15.29 -34.21
N ILE A 349 16.96 -15.54 -33.31
CA ILE A 349 17.83 -14.50 -32.74
C ILE A 349 18.43 -13.60 -33.85
N PHE A 350 18.62 -14.16 -35.04
CA PHE A 350 19.06 -13.44 -36.23
C PHE A 350 18.07 -12.35 -36.67
N THR A 351 16.75 -12.61 -36.66
CA THR A 351 15.72 -11.62 -37.02
C THR A 351 15.67 -10.47 -36.02
N LEU A 352 15.83 -10.77 -34.72
CA LEU A 352 15.91 -9.74 -33.69
C LEU A 352 17.17 -8.88 -33.85
N LEU A 353 18.31 -9.52 -34.15
CA LEU A 353 19.58 -8.84 -34.38
C LEU A 353 19.51 -7.90 -35.60
N VAL A 354 18.94 -8.38 -36.71
CA VAL A 354 18.74 -7.58 -37.94
C VAL A 354 17.81 -6.40 -37.66
N PHE A 355 16.74 -6.59 -36.87
CA PHE A 355 15.83 -5.49 -36.51
C PHE A 355 16.52 -4.43 -35.64
N VAL A 356 17.34 -4.84 -34.67
CA VAL A 356 18.12 -3.92 -33.83
C VAL A 356 19.17 -3.16 -34.65
N ILE A 357 19.89 -3.84 -35.55
CA ILE A 357 20.86 -3.20 -36.46
C ILE A 357 20.15 -2.20 -37.39
N PHE A 358 19.00 -2.57 -37.94
CA PHE A 358 18.19 -1.69 -38.79
C PHE A 358 17.70 -0.44 -38.03
N LEU A 359 17.29 -0.60 -36.77
CA LEU A 359 16.87 0.52 -35.92
C LEU A 359 18.04 1.47 -35.61
N ILE A 360 19.23 0.93 -35.34
CA ILE A 360 20.46 1.72 -35.14
C ILE A 360 20.81 2.49 -36.41
N PHE A 361 20.68 1.85 -37.59
CA PHE A 361 20.93 2.50 -38.88
C PHE A 361 19.93 3.61 -39.19
N LEU A 362 18.64 3.40 -38.89
CA LEU A 362 17.61 4.43 -39.00
C LEU A 362 17.90 5.62 -38.08
N LEU A 363 18.29 5.38 -36.83
CA LEU A 363 18.66 6.44 -35.89
C LEU A 363 19.91 7.22 -36.36
N ALA A 364 20.87 6.54 -36.98
CA ALA A 364 22.06 7.19 -37.55
C ALA A 364 21.76 8.02 -38.81
N ILE A 365 20.81 7.60 -39.65
CA ILE A 365 20.43 8.33 -40.87
C ILE A 365 19.59 9.57 -40.54
N PHE A 366 18.71 9.48 -39.53
CA PHE A 366 17.76 10.56 -39.23
C PHE A 366 18.26 11.59 -38.20
N ASN A 367 19.53 11.51 -37.77
CA ASN A 367 20.23 12.53 -36.96
C ASN A 367 19.33 13.23 -35.91
N PHE A 368 18.78 12.43 -34.98
CA PHE A 368 18.05 12.92 -33.81
C PHE A 368 18.92 12.91 -32.55
#